data_AF-A0A2H1ECZ3-F1
#
_entry.id   AF-A0A2H1ECZ3-F1
#
_cell.length_a   1.000
_cell.length_b   1.000
_cell.length_c   1.000
_cell.angle_alpha   90.00
_cell.angle_beta   90.00
_cell.angle_gamma   90.00
#
_symmetry.space_group_name_H-M   'P 1'
#
loop_
_entity.id
_entity.type
_entity.pdbx_description
1 polymer ?
#
loop_
_entity_poly.entity_id
_entity_poly.type
_entity_poly.pdbx_seq_one_letter_code
_entity_poly.pdbx_strand_id
1 'polypeptide(L)'
;MWIEINFMEKIKQQRILDNKNDLIENTFCFELFENRIFNKSKCIDLINDAKYLKKHNLLNSSLLEVLEWITLSVEQCFISNKDITDLYKISNYQKEYELDWNLKWKKEIQEIIN
;
A
#
# COMPACT_ATOMS: atom_id res chain seq x y z
N MET A 1 17.75 6.14 -23.03
CA MET A 1 17.79 7.00 -21.83
C MET A 1 16.49 7.77 -21.55
N TRP A 2 16.04 8.75 -22.35
CA TRP A 2 14.78 9.49 -22.05
C TRP A 2 13.50 8.64 -22.15
N ILE A 3 13.44 7.68 -23.09
CA ILE A 3 12.28 6.80 -23.29
C ILE A 3 12.12 5.79 -22.13
N GLU A 4 13.25 5.26 -21.63
CA GLU A 4 13.25 4.27 -20.54
C GLU A 4 12.81 4.88 -19.21
N ILE A 5 13.18 6.14 -18.96
CA ILE A 5 12.76 6.88 -17.75
C ILE A 5 11.22 7.00 -17.72
N ASN A 6 10.61 7.41 -18.83
CA ASN A 6 9.15 7.57 -18.94
C ASN A 6 8.40 6.23 -18.77
N PHE A 7 8.98 5.13 -19.26
CA PHE A 7 8.39 3.80 -19.10
C PHE A 7 8.38 3.33 -17.64
N MET A 8 9.49 3.52 -16.92
CA MET A 8 9.60 3.13 -15.52
C MET A 8 8.66 3.94 -14.62
N GLU A 9 8.48 5.23 -14.90
CA GLU A 9 7.54 6.11 -14.20
C GLU A 9 6.10 5.59 -14.35
N LYS A 10 5.68 5.28 -15.59
CA LYS A 10 4.35 4.72 -15.86
C LYS A 10 4.11 3.40 -15.15
N ILE A 11 5.10 2.51 -15.11
CA ILE A 11 4.98 1.25 -14.38
C ILE A 11 4.72 1.50 -12.90
N LYS A 12 5.45 2.43 -12.27
CA LYS A 12 5.28 2.74 -10.85
C LYS A 12 3.91 3.35 -10.56
N GLN A 13 3.45 4.24 -11.43
CA GLN A 13 2.09 4.80 -11.33
C GLN A 13 1.04 3.69 -11.43
N GLN A 14 1.17 2.80 -12.41
CA GLN A 14 0.23 1.70 -12.60
C GLN A 14 0.21 0.75 -11.40
N ARG A 15 1.38 0.37 -10.86
CA ARG A 15 1.45 -0.50 -9.67
C ARG A 15 0.74 0.08 -8.45
N ILE A 16 0.81 1.40 -8.24
CA ILE A 16 0.03 2.05 -7.18
C ILE A 16 -1.46 1.91 -7.50
N LEU A 17 -1.89 2.31 -8.70
CA LEU A 17 -3.31 2.27 -9.10
C LEU A 17 -3.91 0.86 -9.04
N ASP A 18 -3.13 -0.16 -9.40
CA ASP A 18 -3.57 -1.57 -9.38
C ASP A 18 -3.98 -2.02 -7.98
N ASN A 19 -3.41 -1.43 -6.91
CA ASN A 19 -3.82 -1.76 -5.53
C ASN A 19 -5.27 -1.34 -5.21
N LYS A 20 -5.89 -0.47 -6.02
CA LYS A 20 -7.30 -0.08 -5.83
C LYS A 20 -8.27 -1.22 -6.19
N ASN A 21 -7.83 -2.16 -7.02
CA ASN A 21 -8.60 -3.35 -7.38
C ASN A 21 -7.97 -4.57 -6.70
N ASP A 22 -8.62 -5.04 -5.65
CA ASP A 22 -8.20 -6.18 -4.85
C ASP A 22 -8.26 -7.51 -5.60
N LEU A 23 -8.84 -7.57 -6.81
CA LEU A 23 -8.78 -8.72 -7.70
C LEU A 23 -7.51 -8.77 -8.57
N ILE A 24 -6.70 -7.71 -8.61
CA ILE A 24 -5.44 -7.71 -9.34
C ILE A 24 -4.37 -8.41 -8.51
N GLU A 25 -4.06 -9.65 -8.91
CA GLU A 25 -3.03 -10.47 -8.29
C GLU A 25 -1.67 -9.75 -8.19
N ASN A 26 -0.86 -10.20 -7.25
CA ASN A 26 0.50 -9.67 -7.01
C ASN A 26 0.56 -8.21 -6.52
N THR A 27 -0.55 -7.57 -6.17
CA THR A 27 -0.56 -6.27 -5.48
C THR A 27 -0.47 -6.46 -3.95
N PHE A 28 -0.15 -5.39 -3.20
CA PHE A 28 -0.19 -5.46 -1.73
C PHE A 28 -1.64 -5.65 -1.24
N CYS A 29 -2.59 -4.96 -1.86
CA CYS A 29 -4.00 -5.05 -1.52
C CYS A 29 -4.62 -6.41 -1.84
N PHE A 30 -4.28 -7.05 -2.97
CA PHE A 30 -4.70 -8.43 -3.23
C PHE A 30 -4.20 -9.39 -2.14
N GLU A 31 -2.92 -9.31 -1.75
CA GLU A 31 -2.42 -10.15 -0.66
C GLU A 31 -3.16 -9.87 0.64
N LEU A 32 -3.38 -8.59 0.95
CA LEU A 32 -4.02 -8.21 2.19
C LEU A 32 -5.48 -8.65 2.25
N PHE A 33 -6.29 -8.34 1.24
CA PHE A 33 -7.74 -8.51 1.28
C PHE A 33 -8.18 -9.92 0.87
N GLU A 34 -7.64 -10.45 -0.23
CA GLU A 34 -8.06 -11.75 -0.76
C GLU A 34 -7.32 -12.90 -0.05
N ASN A 35 -6.00 -12.81 0.03
CA ASN A 35 -5.20 -13.85 0.69
C ASN A 35 -5.14 -13.71 2.21
N ARG A 36 -5.60 -12.57 2.76
CA ARG A 36 -5.53 -12.27 4.20
C ARG A 36 -4.11 -12.25 4.74
N ILE A 37 -3.15 -11.88 3.90
CA ILE A 37 -1.71 -11.88 4.20
C ILE A 37 -1.21 -10.45 4.19
N PHE A 38 -0.67 -10.00 5.33
CA PHE A 38 0.12 -8.79 5.35
C PHE A 38 1.50 -9.08 4.74
N ASN A 39 1.68 -8.79 3.45
CA ASN A 39 2.94 -8.98 2.75
C ASN A 39 3.86 -7.75 2.89
N LYS A 40 4.83 -7.81 3.81
CA LYS A 40 5.75 -6.70 4.07
C LYS A 40 6.52 -6.23 2.84
N SER A 41 6.99 -7.16 2.01
CA SER A 41 7.78 -6.81 0.82
C SER A 41 6.97 -5.95 -0.12
N LYS A 42 5.72 -6.36 -0.42
CA LYS A 42 4.84 -5.60 -1.30
C LYS A 42 4.43 -4.25 -0.72
N CYS A 43 4.23 -4.15 0.60
CA CYS A 43 4.01 -2.87 1.27
C CYS A 43 5.21 -1.92 1.08
N ILE A 44 6.42 -2.42 1.30
CA ILE A 44 7.67 -1.64 1.11
C ILE A 44 7.84 -1.23 -0.35
N ASP A 45 7.58 -2.13 -1.30
CA ASP A 45 7.66 -1.83 -2.73
C ASP A 45 6.68 -0.74 -3.16
N LEU A 46 5.44 -0.80 -2.68
CA LEU A 46 4.42 0.25 -2.89
C LEU A 46 4.92 1.62 -2.39
N ILE A 47 5.46 1.67 -1.18
CA ILE A 47 5.97 2.91 -0.59
C ILE A 47 7.18 3.43 -1.35
N ASN A 48 8.08 2.55 -1.80
CA ASN A 48 9.24 2.93 -2.60
C ASN A 48 8.84 3.50 -3.96
N ASP A 49 7.82 2.93 -4.61
CA ASP A 49 7.27 3.46 -5.84
C ASP A 49 6.66 4.85 -5.62
N ALA A 50 5.91 5.05 -4.53
CA ALA A 50 5.34 6.34 -4.16
C ALA A 50 6.42 7.40 -3.84
N LYS A 51 7.47 7.04 -3.08
CA LYS A 51 8.62 7.91 -2.78
C LYS A 51 9.36 8.34 -4.04
N TYR A 52 9.55 7.41 -4.97
CA TYR A 52 10.17 7.71 -6.27
C TYR A 52 9.34 8.73 -7.04
N LEU A 53 8.03 8.49 -7.19
CA LEU A 53 7.15 9.41 -7.92
C LEU A 53 7.08 10.79 -7.25
N LYS A 54 7.07 10.85 -5.91
CA LYS A 54 7.14 12.13 -5.18
C LYS A 54 8.41 12.91 -5.51
N LYS A 55 9.57 12.27 -5.40
CA LYS A 55 10.88 12.89 -5.66
C LYS A 55 10.97 13.48 -7.07
N HIS A 56 10.24 12.91 -8.02
CA HIS A 56 10.21 13.33 -9.42
C HIS A 56 9.01 14.23 -9.78
N ASN A 57 8.18 14.64 -8.81
CA ASN A 57 6.97 15.44 -9.01
C ASN A 57 5.94 14.78 -9.97
N LEU A 58 5.77 13.46 -9.86
CA LEU A 58 4.91 12.65 -10.73
C LEU A 58 3.70 12.05 -10.00
N LEU A 59 3.44 12.45 -8.76
CA LEU A 59 2.21 12.11 -8.05
C LEU A 59 1.09 13.04 -8.50
N ASN A 60 0.00 12.44 -8.97
CA ASN A 60 -1.25 13.12 -9.28
C ASN A 60 -2.31 12.79 -8.23
N SER A 61 -3.46 13.47 -8.28
CA SER A 61 -4.54 13.29 -7.31
C SER A 61 -5.01 11.84 -7.20
N SER A 62 -5.13 11.12 -8.31
CA SER A 62 -5.57 9.71 -8.29
C SER A 62 -4.60 8.80 -7.54
N LEU A 63 -3.29 9.04 -7.65
CA LEU A 63 -2.29 8.27 -6.90
C LEU A 63 -2.35 8.58 -5.41
N LEU A 64 -2.55 9.85 -5.05
CA LEU A 64 -2.71 10.28 -3.65
C LEU A 64 -3.96 9.66 -3.02
N GLU A 65 -5.09 9.70 -3.71
CA GLU A 65 -6.35 9.08 -3.28
C GLU A 65 -6.19 7.58 -3.02
N VAL A 66 -5.44 6.87 -3.87
CA VAL A 66 -5.17 5.44 -3.67
C VAL A 66 -4.30 5.22 -2.42
N LEU A 67 -3.26 6.02 -2.21
CA LEU A 67 -2.40 5.90 -1.02
C LEU A 67 -3.17 6.19 0.28
N GLU A 68 -4.06 7.18 0.27
CA GLU A 68 -4.98 7.47 1.38
C GLU A 68 -5.92 6.29 1.63
N TRP A 69 -6.55 5.77 0.58
CA TRP A 69 -7.47 4.63 0.67
C TRP A 69 -6.79 3.37 1.21
N ILE A 70 -5.58 3.05 0.74
CA ILE A 70 -4.77 1.94 1.26
C ILE A 70 -4.50 2.16 2.75
N THR A 71 -4.16 3.38 3.15
CA THR A 71 -3.86 3.69 4.55
C THR A 71 -5.06 3.37 5.45
N LEU A 72 -6.24 3.86 5.10
CA LEU A 72 -7.47 3.62 5.84
C LEU A 72 -7.84 2.13 5.87
N SER A 73 -7.67 1.44 4.75
CA SER A 73 -8.04 0.04 4.63
C SER A 73 -7.15 -0.87 5.48
N VAL A 74 -5.84 -0.61 5.52
CA VAL A 74 -4.90 -1.35 6.39
C VAL A 74 -5.24 -1.12 7.86
N GLU A 75 -5.56 0.11 8.26
CA GLU A 75 -6.00 0.40 9.62
C GLU A 75 -7.27 -0.37 9.98
N GLN A 76 -8.25 -0.39 9.08
CA GLN A 76 -9.47 -1.17 9.27
C GLN A 76 -9.16 -2.66 9.41
N CYS A 77 -8.24 -3.23 8.62
CA CYS A 77 -7.83 -4.63 8.77
C CYS A 77 -7.24 -4.91 10.16
N PHE A 78 -6.41 -4.03 10.72
CA PHE A 78 -5.87 -4.22 12.07
C PHE A 78 -6.94 -4.10 13.16
N ILE A 79 -7.90 -3.18 13.01
CA ILE A 79 -9.05 -3.05 13.92
C ILE A 79 -9.88 -4.34 13.89
N SER A 80 -10.26 -4.79 12.68
CA SER A 80 -11.03 -6.01 12.42
C SER A 80 -10.32 -7.23 13.01
N ASN A 81 -8.98 -7.29 12.92
CA ASN A 81 -8.20 -8.39 13.47
C ASN A 81 -8.33 -8.53 15.00
N LYS A 82 -8.58 -7.43 15.72
CA LYS A 82 -8.76 -7.41 17.19
C LYS A 82 -10.20 -7.68 17.63
N ASP A 83 -11.18 -7.49 16.75
CA ASP A 83 -12.60 -7.71 17.08
C ASP A 83 -12.95 -9.19 17.02
N ILE A 84 -13.28 -9.81 18.16
CA ILE A 84 -13.59 -11.25 18.22
C ILE A 84 -14.80 -11.66 17.36
N THR A 85 -15.68 -10.71 17.03
CA THR A 85 -16.89 -10.94 16.24
C THR A 85 -16.69 -10.77 14.74
N ASP A 86 -15.59 -10.12 14.34
CA ASP A 86 -15.26 -9.94 12.93
C ASP A 86 -14.67 -11.22 12.35
N LEU A 87 -15.23 -11.66 11.21
CA LEU A 87 -14.81 -12.87 10.49
C LEU A 87 -13.57 -12.62 9.62
N TYR A 88 -13.20 -11.36 9.41
CA TYR A 88 -12.00 -10.98 8.70
C TYR A 88 -10.80 -10.91 9.65
N LYS A 89 -9.83 -11.80 9.41
CA LYS A 89 -8.57 -11.88 10.15
C LYS A 89 -7.41 -11.92 9.18
N ILE A 90 -6.34 -11.18 9.49
CA ILE A 90 -5.06 -11.31 8.80
C ILE A 90 -4.44 -12.63 9.28
N SER A 91 -4.37 -13.62 8.39
CA SER A 91 -3.93 -14.98 8.70
C SER A 91 -2.52 -15.05 9.27
N ASN A 92 -1.63 -14.16 8.81
CA ASN A 92 -0.25 -14.07 9.28
C ASN A 92 -0.03 -12.89 10.25
N TYR A 93 -1.06 -12.46 10.97
CA TYR A 93 -0.96 -11.33 11.88
C TYR A 93 0.16 -11.53 12.91
N GLN A 94 0.99 -10.51 13.02
CA GLN A 94 2.00 -10.36 14.06
C GLN A 94 1.89 -8.95 14.63
N LYS A 95 2.04 -8.82 15.95
CA LYS A 95 1.93 -7.50 16.62
C LYS A 95 2.98 -6.52 16.09
N GLU A 96 4.13 -7.04 15.69
CA GLU A 96 5.22 -6.31 15.06
C GLU A 96 4.79 -5.66 13.75
N TYR A 97 3.88 -6.26 12.98
CA TYR A 97 3.44 -5.71 11.70
C TYR A 97 2.59 -4.45 11.90
N GLU A 98 1.70 -4.50 12.88
CA GLU A 98 0.90 -3.34 13.27
C GLU A 98 1.77 -2.24 13.88
N LEU A 99 2.78 -2.61 14.66
CA LEU A 99 3.76 -1.67 15.21
C LEU A 99 4.57 -0.99 14.09
N ASP A 100 5.13 -1.77 13.16
CA ASP A 100 5.88 -1.26 12.00
C ASP A 100 4.99 -0.34 11.14
N TRP A 101 3.73 -0.71 10.91
CA TRP A 101 2.77 0.11 10.20
C TRP A 101 2.58 1.48 10.86
N ASN A 102 2.23 1.50 12.14
CA ASN A 102 1.92 2.73 12.87
C ASN A 102 3.13 3.64 13.09
N LEU A 103 4.31 3.06 13.33
CA LEU A 103 5.52 3.82 13.64
C LEU A 103 6.29 4.26 12.40
N LYS A 104 6.19 3.51 11.29
CA LYS A 104 6.99 3.72 10.08
C LYS A 104 6.14 3.87 8.83
N TRP A 105 5.55 2.79 8.31
CA TRP A 105 4.99 2.79 6.95
C TRP A 105 3.85 3.78 6.74
N LYS A 106 2.92 3.87 7.69
CA LYS A 106 1.83 4.86 7.66
C LYS A 106 2.39 6.28 7.59
N LYS A 107 3.40 6.59 8.41
CA LYS A 107 4.02 7.92 8.44
C LYS A 107 4.72 8.24 7.12
N GLU A 108 5.45 7.28 6.55
CA GLU A 108 6.08 7.45 5.24
C GLU A 108 5.04 7.76 4.15
N ILE A 109 3.87 7.10 4.17
CA ILE A 109 2.78 7.38 3.23
C ILE A 109 2.18 8.77 3.49
N GLN A 110 1.93 9.14 4.74
CA GLN A 110 1.41 10.46 5.10
C GLN A 110 2.38 11.60 4.73
N GLU A 111 3.68 11.39 4.92
CA GLU A 111 4.71 12.32 4.45
C GLU A 111 4.74 12.43 2.93
N ILE A 112 4.32 11.40 2.19
CA ILE A 112 4.23 11.45 0.73
C ILE A 112 3.00 12.25 0.28
N ILE A 113 1.87 12.07 0.97
CA ILE A 113 0.60 12.72 0.63
C ILE A 113 0.62 14.24 0.90
N ASN A 114 1.26 14.66 2.00
CA ASN A 114 1.39 16.07 2.38
C ASN A 114 2.53 16.80 1.64
#